data_AF-A0A350CXD0-F1
#
_entry.id   AF-A0A350CXD0-F1
#
_cell.length_a   1.000
_cell.length_b   1.000
_cell.length_c   1.000
_cell.angle_alpha   90.00
_cell.angle_beta   90.00
_cell.angle_gamma   90.00
#
_symmetry.space_group_name_H-M   'P 1'
#
loop_
_entity.id
_entity.type
_entity.pdbx_description
1 polymer ?
#
loop_
_entity_poly.entity_id
_entity_poly.type
_entity_poly.pdbx_seq_one_letter_code
_entity_poly.pdbx_strand_id
1 'polypeptide(L)' 'MKLQNDTFLRALCKLPTEYTPIWLMRQAGRYLPEYRRTRSEAGSFMGLAT' A
#
# COMPACT_ATOMS: atom_id res chain seq x y z
N MET A 1 12.48 -8.39 15.00
CA MET A 1 11.10 -7.87 14.88
C MET A 1 10.36 -8.79 13.92
N LYS A 2 9.19 -9.32 14.30
CA LYS A 2 8.43 -10.28 13.48
C LYS A 2 7.35 -9.53 12.69
N LEU A 3 7.21 -9.80 11.39
CA LEU A 3 6.15 -9.22 10.57
C LEU A 3 4.79 -9.79 11.01
N GLN A 4 3.77 -8.92 11.09
CA GLN A 4 2.40 -9.34 11.41
C GLN A 4 1.72 -10.07 10.23
N ASN A 5 2.03 -9.67 9.00
CA ASN A 5 1.59 -10.33 7.77
C ASN A 5 2.77 -10.44 6.80
N ASP A 6 3.20 -11.66 6.53
CA ASP A 6 4.29 -11.99 5.60
C ASP A 6 3.80 -12.77 4.36
N THR A 7 2.48 -12.89 4.16
CA THR A 7 1.88 -13.73 3.12
C THR A 7 2.34 -13.33 1.72
N PHE A 8 2.47 -12.03 1.45
CA PHE A 8 3.00 -11.52 0.18
C PHE A 8 4.43 -12.00 -0.08
N LEU A 9 5.31 -11.89 0.91
CA LEU A 9 6.72 -12.30 0.77
C LEU A 9 6.83 -13.82 0.60
N ARG A 10 6.04 -14.59 1.37
CA ARG A 10 5.97 -16.04 1.25
C ARG A 10 5.55 -16.49 -0.15
N ALA A 11 4.52 -15.85 -0.72
CA ALA A 11 4.08 -16.14 -2.08
C ALA A 11 5.18 -15.86 -3.12
N LEU A 12 5.91 -14.75 -3.00
CA LEU A 12 7.06 -14.44 -3.86
C LEU A 12 8.18 -15.48 -3.74
N CYS A 13 8.42 -15.99 -2.53
CA CYS A 13 9.37 -17.06 -2.27
C CYS A 13 8.85 -18.47 -2.62
N LYS A 14 7.67 -18.58 -3.26
CA LYS A 14 7.01 -19.87 -3.60
C LYS A 14 6.74 -20.77 -2.39
N LEU A 15 6.58 -20.18 -1.20
CA LEU A 15 6.21 -20.90 0.00
C LEU A 15 4.68 -21.08 0.06
N PRO A 16 4.18 -22.12 0.76
CA PRO A 16 2.75 -22.28 1.00
C PRO A 16 2.15 -21.06 1.72
N THR A 17 0.98 -20.63 1.23
CA THR A 17 0.19 -19.51 1.78
C THR A 17 -1.28 -19.95 1.88
N GLU A 18 -1.99 -19.48 2.91
CA GLU A 18 -3.40 -19.84 3.14
C GLU A 18 -4.34 -19.23 2.09
N TYR A 19 -3.95 -18.09 1.54
CA TYR A 19 -4.68 -17.36 0.50
C TYR A 19 -3.72 -16.68 -0.46
N THR A 20 -4.18 -16.41 -1.68
CA THR A 20 -3.41 -15.64 -2.66
C THR A 20 -3.37 -14.16 -2.24
N PRO A 21 -2.19 -13.58 -1.97
CA PRO A 21 -2.11 -12.17 -1.61
C PRO A 21 -2.42 -11.29 -2.82
N ILE A 22 -3.18 -10.22 -2.59
CA ILE A 22 -3.53 -9.23 -3.62
C ILE A 22 -2.98 -7.86 -3.24
N TRP A 23 -2.56 -7.12 -4.26
CA TRP A 23 -2.26 -5.70 -4.17
C TRP A 23 -2.57 -5.05 -5.52
N LEU A 24 -2.85 -3.75 -5.51
CA LEU A 24 -3.17 -3.01 -6.73
C LEU A 24 -2.12 -1.93 -6.96
N MET A 25 -1.57 -1.91 -8.17
CA MET A 25 -0.78 -0.76 -8.61
C MET A 25 -1.65 0.49 -8.55
N ARG A 26 -1.12 1.56 -7.94
CA ARG A 26 -1.84 2.82 -7.73
C ARG A 26 -3.11 2.68 -6.88
N GLN A 27 -3.12 1.74 -5.92
CA GLN A 27 -4.22 1.61 -4.95
C GLN A 27 -4.52 2.90 -4.19
N ALA A 28 -3.52 3.75 -3.93
CA ALA A 28 -3.74 5.09 -3.41
C ALA A 28 -3.70 6.09 -4.57
N GLY A 29 -4.87 6.57 -4.99
CA GLY A 29 -4.98 7.43 -6.17
C GLY A 29 -6.14 8.41 -6.11
N ARG A 30 -6.22 9.27 -7.14
CA ARG A 30 -7.21 10.36 -7.25
C ARG A 30 -8.68 9.91 -7.28
N TYR A 31 -8.94 8.62 -7.39
CA TYR A 31 -10.28 8.06 -7.32
C TYR A 31 -10.79 7.99 -5.87
N LEU A 32 -9.89 7.97 -4.87
CA LEU A 32 -10.24 8.03 -3.46
C LEU A 32 -10.43 9.50 -3.02
N PRO A 33 -11.60 9.88 -2.50
CA PRO A 33 -11.85 11.23 -1.99
C PRO A 33 -10.87 11.66 -0.90
N GLU A 34 -10.49 10.73 -0.03
CA GLU A 34 -9.55 10.95 1.08
C GLU A 34 -8.16 11.30 0.53
N TYR A 35 -7.69 10.55 -0.47
CA TYR A 35 -6.43 10.84 -1.14
C TYR A 35 -6.42 12.24 -1.78
N ARG A 36 -7.54 12.67 -2.38
CA ARG A 36 -7.66 14.01 -2.96
C ARG A 36 -7.58 15.11 -1.91
N ARG A 37 -8.24 14.92 -0.76
CA ARG A 37 -8.25 15.89 0.35
C ARG A 37 -6.86 16.08 0.94
N THR A 38 -6.20 14.99 1.29
CA THR A 38 -4.82 15.02 1.81
C THR A 38 -3.86 15.67 0.81
N ARG A 39 -4.03 15.40 -0.49
CA ARG A 39 -3.24 16.04 -1.53
C ARG A 39 -3.50 17.54 -1.66
N SER A 40 -4.75 18.00 -1.52
CA SER A 40 -5.06 19.43 -1.57
C SER A 40 -4.48 20.19 -0.39
N GLU A 41 -4.43 19.57 0.79
CA GLU A 41 -3.87 20.19 2.00
C GLU A 41 -2.34 20.29 1.93
N ALA A 42 -1.67 19.27 1.41
CA ALA A 42 -0.21 19.22 1.45
C ALA A 42 0.50 19.83 0.24
N GLY A 43 -0.21 20.08 -0.87
CA GLY A 43 0.31 20.74 -2.08
C GLY A 43 1.32 19.94 -2.90
N SER A 44 2.25 19.22 -2.27
CA SER A 44 3.31 18.40 -2.85
C SER A 44 3.39 17.04 -2.15
N PHE A 45 3.66 15.98 -2.92
CA PHE A 45 3.85 14.65 -2.36
C PHE A 45 5.05 14.58 -1.41
N MET A 46 6.12 15.35 -1.67
CA MET A 46 7.26 15.44 -0.76
C MET A 46 6.92 16.19 0.53
N GLY A 47 5.99 17.15 0.48
CA GLY A 47 5.52 17.87 1.67
C GLY A 47 4.63 17.04 2.60
N LEU A 48 4.17 15.86 2.16
CA LEU A 48 3.46 14.88 2.99
C LEU A 48 4.39 13.94 3.77
N ALA A 49 5.64 13.83 3.32
CA ALA A 49 6.61 12.85 3.83
C ALA A 49 7.63 13.45 4.82
N THR A 50 7.48 14.75 5.15
CA THR A 50 8.27 15.49 6.11
C THR A 50 7.43 15.82 7.34
#